data_AF-A0A2U3YUG6-F1
#
_entry.id   AF-A0A2U3YUG6-F1
#
_cell.length_a   1.000
_cell.length_b   1.000
_cell.length_c   1.000
_cell.angle_alpha   90.00
_cell.angle_beta   90.00
_cell.angle_gamma   90.00
#
_symmetry.space_group_name_H-M   'P 1'
#
loop_
_entity.id
_entity.type
_entity.pdbx_description
1 polymer ?
#
loop_
_entity_poly.entity_id
_entity_poly.type
_entity_poly.pdbx_seq_one_letter_code
_entity_poly.pdbx_strand_id
1 'polypeptide(L)'
;MEDHELVIEVLSNWGMEEENKLYFRKNYAKYEFFKNPMYFFPEHMVSFATETNGEISPTQILQMFLSSSTYPEIHGFLHAKEQGKKSWKKIYFLLRRSGLYFSTKGTSKEPRHLQFFSEFGNSDIYVSLAGKKKHGAPTNYGFCFKPNKAGGPRDLKMLCAEEEQSRTCWVTAIRLLKYGMQLYQNYMHPYQGRSGCSSQSVSPMVRTIFINLYILYLHYINLQ
;
A
#
# COMPACT_ATOMS: atom_id res chain seq x y z
N MET A 1 -1.03 -7.31 -6.66
CA MET A 1 -2.42 -7.70 -6.45
C MET A 1 -2.56 -8.33 -5.08
N GLU A 2 -3.67 -8.03 -4.42
CA GLU A 2 -4.21 -8.72 -3.28
C GLU A 2 -5.00 -9.96 -3.72
N ASP A 3 -5.15 -10.94 -2.84
CA ASP A 3 -5.60 -12.29 -3.23
C ASP A 3 -7.07 -12.33 -3.66
N HIS A 4 -7.85 -11.33 -3.25
CA HIS A 4 -9.27 -11.17 -3.58
C HIS A 4 -9.51 -10.42 -4.90
N GLU A 5 -8.48 -9.77 -5.47
CA GLU A 5 -8.65 -8.96 -6.68
C GLU A 5 -8.88 -9.84 -7.90
N LEU A 6 -9.89 -9.49 -8.71
CA LEU A 6 -10.14 -10.17 -9.98
C LEU A 6 -9.12 -9.71 -11.02
N VAL A 7 -8.32 -10.65 -11.55
CA VAL A 7 -7.30 -10.36 -12.57
C VAL A 7 -7.88 -9.61 -13.76
N ILE A 8 -9.08 -9.99 -14.22
CA ILE A 8 -9.74 -9.34 -15.36
C ILE A 8 -10.06 -7.88 -15.08
N GLU A 9 -10.53 -7.53 -13.89
CA GLU A 9 -10.81 -6.13 -13.54
C GLU A 9 -9.54 -5.31 -13.51
N VAL A 10 -8.46 -5.85 -12.95
CA VAL A 10 -7.18 -5.14 -12.89
C VAL A 10 -6.58 -4.94 -14.29
N LEU A 11 -6.68 -5.95 -15.16
CA LEU A 11 -6.23 -5.84 -16.56
C LEU A 11 -7.08 -4.86 -17.38
N SER A 12 -8.38 -4.70 -17.06
CA SER A 12 -9.24 -3.76 -17.76
C SER A 12 -8.84 -2.29 -17.58
N ASN A 13 -8.05 -1.98 -16.55
CA ASN A 13 -7.49 -0.65 -16.31
C ASN A 13 -6.23 -0.34 -17.14
N TRP A 14 -5.74 -1.30 -17.94
CA TRP A 14 -4.54 -1.10 -18.76
C TRP A 14 -4.90 -0.38 -20.05
N GLY A 15 -4.19 0.72 -20.32
CA GLY A 15 -4.25 1.36 -21.64
C GLY A 15 -3.67 0.42 -22.69
N MET A 16 -4.26 0.39 -23.89
CA MET A 16 -3.81 -0.48 -24.99
C MET A 16 -2.35 -0.21 -25.39
N GLU A 17 -1.86 1.02 -25.17
CA GLU A 17 -0.49 1.44 -25.43
C GLU A 17 0.47 1.19 -24.25
N GLU A 18 -0.05 0.80 -23.08
CA GLU A 18 0.78 0.49 -21.92
C GLU A 18 1.33 -0.94 -22.02
N GLU A 19 2.66 -1.10 -22.05
CA GLU A 19 3.33 -2.41 -22.10
C GLU A 19 3.36 -3.13 -20.73
N ASN A 20 2.21 -3.17 -20.06
CA ASN A 20 2.09 -3.71 -18.71
C ASN A 20 2.29 -5.24 -18.69
N LYS A 21 2.90 -5.76 -17.61
CA LYS A 21 3.22 -7.19 -17.47
C LYS A 21 2.82 -7.73 -16.11
N LEU A 22 2.38 -8.98 -16.11
CA LEU A 22 2.13 -9.77 -14.91
C LEU A 22 3.38 -10.57 -14.57
N TYR A 23 3.83 -10.44 -13.32
CA TYR A 23 4.97 -11.20 -12.81
C TYR A 23 4.52 -12.12 -11.68
N PHE A 24 4.96 -13.36 -11.75
CA PHE A 24 4.72 -14.33 -10.69
C PHE A 24 6.00 -14.50 -9.87
N ARG A 25 5.97 -14.09 -8.60
CA ARG A 25 7.13 -14.18 -7.70
C ARG A 25 6.70 -14.33 -6.25
N LYS A 26 7.63 -14.84 -5.43
CA LYS A 26 7.44 -14.85 -3.98
C LYS A 26 7.59 -13.44 -3.42
N ASN A 27 6.70 -13.07 -2.49
CA ASN A 27 6.76 -11.82 -1.75
C ASN A 27 6.51 -12.08 -0.26
N TYR A 28 7.58 -12.37 0.48
CA TYR A 28 7.51 -12.70 1.90
C TYR A 28 7.06 -11.55 2.79
N ALA A 29 7.20 -10.30 2.31
CA ALA A 29 6.85 -9.09 3.07
C ALA A 29 5.35 -8.73 3.01
N LYS A 30 4.55 -9.37 2.13
CA LYS A 30 3.16 -8.97 1.85
C LYS A 30 2.27 -8.91 3.10
N TYR A 31 2.45 -9.86 4.01
CA TYR A 31 1.62 -10.04 5.21
C TYR A 31 2.43 -9.89 6.50
N GLU A 32 3.59 -9.24 6.45
CA GLU A 32 4.50 -9.17 7.60
C GLU A 32 3.87 -8.44 8.80
N PHE A 33 3.04 -7.42 8.56
CA PHE A 33 2.27 -6.75 9.60
C PHE A 33 1.37 -7.71 10.41
N PHE A 34 0.74 -8.70 9.77
CA PHE A 34 -0.14 -9.63 10.49
C PHE A 34 0.63 -10.65 11.33
N LYS A 35 1.91 -10.91 11.02
CA LYS A 35 2.77 -11.78 11.84
C LYS A 35 3.27 -11.05 13.07
N ASN A 36 3.68 -9.79 12.92
CA ASN A 36 4.38 -9.02 13.94
C ASN A 36 3.79 -7.59 14.09
N PRO A 37 2.50 -7.41 14.43
CA PRO A 37 1.84 -6.10 14.38
C PRO A 37 2.40 -5.09 15.39
N MET A 38 2.93 -5.56 16.53
CA MET A 38 3.49 -4.72 17.60
C MET A 38 4.71 -3.90 17.18
N TYR A 39 5.61 -4.51 16.40
CA TYR A 39 6.91 -3.93 16.07
C TYR A 39 7.00 -3.52 14.60
N PHE A 40 5.89 -3.64 13.86
CA PHE A 40 5.88 -3.37 12.43
C PHE A 40 6.09 -1.88 12.12
N PHE A 41 5.42 -1.01 12.89
CA PHE A 41 5.52 0.43 12.73
C PHE A 41 6.44 1.04 13.79
N PRO A 42 7.33 1.99 13.42
CA PRO A 42 8.06 2.78 14.40
C PRO A 42 7.09 3.58 15.30
N GLU A 43 7.40 3.70 16.59
CA GLU A 43 6.54 4.39 17.57
C GLU A 43 6.20 5.83 17.14
N HIS A 44 7.19 6.55 16.61
CA HIS A 44 7.01 7.94 16.17
C HIS A 44 6.14 8.09 14.91
N MET A 45 5.82 7.00 14.21
CA MET A 45 5.08 7.02 12.95
C MET A 45 3.57 6.87 13.14
N VAL A 46 3.12 6.34 14.28
CA VAL A 46 1.71 6.01 14.53
C VAL A 46 1.20 6.75 15.76
N SER A 47 -0.01 7.29 15.65
CA SER A 47 -0.73 7.84 16.80
C SER A 47 -2.12 7.21 16.87
N PHE A 48 -2.41 6.63 18.03
CA PHE A 48 -3.71 6.04 18.35
C PHE A 48 -4.60 7.11 18.99
N ALA A 49 -5.88 7.16 18.61
CA ALA A 49 -6.81 8.20 19.06
C ALA A 49 -7.22 8.07 20.54
N THR A 50 -7.14 6.86 21.09
CA THR A 50 -7.40 6.57 22.50
C THR A 50 -6.08 6.47 23.23
N GLU A 51 -5.88 7.28 24.28
CA GLU A 51 -4.85 7.04 25.28
C GLU A 51 -5.19 5.71 25.97
N THR A 52 -4.56 4.63 25.53
CA THR A 52 -4.62 3.35 26.21
C THR A 52 -3.64 3.44 27.38
N ASN A 53 -4.15 3.65 28.59
CA ASN A 53 -3.38 3.71 29.84
C ASN A 53 -2.74 2.36 30.25
N GLY A 54 -2.59 1.42 29.31
CA GLY A 54 -2.00 0.10 29.52
C GLY A 54 -1.31 -0.41 28.24
N GLU A 55 -0.54 -1.50 28.37
CA GLU A 55 0.12 -2.14 27.24
C GLU A 55 -0.89 -2.54 26.16
N ILE A 56 -0.66 -2.06 24.93
CA ILE A 56 -1.51 -2.40 23.79
C ILE A 56 -1.15 -3.82 23.35
N SER A 57 -2.11 -4.73 23.37
CA SER A 57 -1.90 -6.10 22.90
C SER A 57 -1.80 -6.17 21.36
N PRO A 58 -1.13 -7.19 20.80
CA PRO A 58 -1.08 -7.42 19.35
C PRO A 58 -2.48 -7.43 18.69
N THR A 59 -3.45 -8.04 19.36
CA THR A 59 -4.84 -8.13 18.88
C THR A 59 -5.51 -6.76 18.84
N GLN A 60 -5.28 -5.91 19.83
CA GLN A 60 -5.83 -4.54 19.84
C GLN A 60 -5.26 -3.70 18.69
N ILE A 61 -3.95 -3.78 18.41
CA ILE A 61 -3.36 -3.09 17.25
C ILE A 61 -4.02 -3.57 15.96
N LEU A 62 -4.15 -4.88 15.78
CA LEU A 62 -4.83 -5.43 14.60
C LEU A 62 -6.26 -4.88 14.47
N GLN A 63 -7.04 -4.89 15.55
CA GLN A 63 -8.42 -4.37 15.54
C GLN A 63 -8.46 -2.88 15.15
N MET A 64 -7.53 -2.06 15.65
CA MET A 64 -7.46 -0.64 15.31
C MET A 64 -7.24 -0.42 13.80
N PHE A 65 -6.34 -1.19 13.18
CA PHE A 65 -6.06 -1.09 11.73
C PHE A 65 -7.14 -1.73 10.84
N LEU A 66 -7.87 -2.72 11.34
CA LEU A 66 -8.91 -3.44 10.59
C LEU A 66 -10.32 -2.85 10.75
N SER A 67 -10.49 -1.92 11.68
CA SER A 67 -11.74 -1.21 11.92
C SER A 67 -12.21 -0.43 10.68
N SER A 68 -13.52 -0.48 10.40
CA SER A 68 -14.13 0.30 9.32
C SER A 68 -14.50 1.72 9.74
N SER A 69 -14.63 1.98 11.04
CA SER A 69 -15.05 3.26 11.61
C SER A 69 -13.89 4.14 12.04
N THR A 70 -12.78 3.53 12.49
CA THR A 70 -11.60 4.20 12.99
C THR A 70 -10.36 3.77 12.22
N TYR A 71 -9.34 4.61 12.19
CA TYR A 71 -8.05 4.25 11.62
C TYR A 71 -6.94 5.01 12.35
N PRO A 72 -5.85 4.35 12.81
CA PRO A 72 -4.72 5.04 13.44
C PRO A 72 -4.15 6.11 12.53
N GLU A 73 -3.74 7.25 13.09
CA GLU A 73 -3.08 8.27 12.29
C GLU A 73 -1.65 7.84 12.03
N ILE A 74 -1.26 7.76 10.75
CA ILE A 74 0.12 7.50 10.34
C ILE A 74 0.72 8.80 9.88
N HIS A 75 1.90 9.16 10.37
CA HIS A 75 2.51 10.44 10.04
C HIS A 75 4.03 10.35 9.94
N GLY A 76 4.62 11.26 9.17
CA GLY A 76 6.05 11.24 8.91
C GLY A 76 6.42 12.03 7.66
N PHE A 77 7.72 12.24 7.47
CA PHE A 77 8.22 12.92 6.28
C PHE A 77 8.29 11.99 5.08
N LEU A 78 7.87 12.51 3.93
CA LEU A 78 8.09 11.91 2.62
C LEU A 78 8.54 12.99 1.64
N HIS A 79 9.29 12.58 0.63
CA HIS A 79 9.50 13.42 -0.54
C HIS A 79 8.34 13.25 -1.51
N ALA A 80 7.66 14.34 -1.85
CA ALA A 80 6.62 14.36 -2.87
C ALA A 80 7.14 15.00 -4.16
N LYS A 81 6.83 14.39 -5.29
CA LYS A 81 7.11 14.95 -6.61
C LYS A 81 6.11 16.04 -6.93
N GLU A 82 6.59 17.19 -7.38
CA GLU A 82 5.70 18.24 -7.90
C GLU A 82 5.13 17.81 -9.25
N GLN A 83 3.81 17.98 -9.44
CA GLN A 83 3.14 17.61 -10.69
C GLN A 83 3.76 18.35 -11.89
N GLY A 84 4.01 17.61 -12.97
CA GLY A 84 4.64 18.14 -14.18
C GLY A 84 6.12 18.52 -14.07
N LYS A 85 6.75 18.42 -12.88
CA LYS A 85 8.14 18.83 -12.65
C LYS A 85 9.03 17.66 -12.26
N LYS A 86 10.35 17.81 -12.44
CA LYS A 86 11.36 16.86 -11.95
C LYS A 86 11.77 17.10 -10.49
N SER A 87 11.33 18.21 -9.89
CA SER A 87 11.62 18.58 -8.50
C SER A 87 10.82 17.76 -7.49
N TRP A 88 11.43 17.59 -6.31
CA TRP A 88 10.88 16.88 -5.16
C TRP A 88 10.96 17.78 -3.93
N LYS A 89 9.96 17.72 -3.06
CA LYS A 89 9.92 18.47 -1.81
C LYS A 89 9.74 17.50 -0.64
N LYS A 90 10.53 17.67 0.42
CA LYS A 90 10.32 16.96 1.69
C LYS A 90 9.16 17.64 2.41
N ILE A 91 8.08 16.89 2.65
CA ILE A 91 6.84 17.38 3.25
C ILE A 91 6.40 16.40 4.33
N TYR A 92 5.76 16.90 5.38
CA TYR A 92 5.18 16.06 6.43
C TYR A 92 3.78 15.59 6.02
N PHE A 93 3.56 14.28 6.02
CA PHE A 93 2.33 13.63 5.59
C PHE A 93 1.56 13.03 6.77
N LEU A 94 0.24 12.96 6.63
CA LEU A 94 -0.68 12.34 7.57
C LEU A 94 -1.68 11.45 6.82
N LEU A 95 -1.73 10.17 7.15
CA LEU A 95 -2.76 9.24 6.72
C LEU A 95 -3.86 9.20 7.77
N ARG A 96 -5.09 9.49 7.33
CA ARG A 96 -6.30 9.38 8.13
C ARG A 96 -7.32 8.52 7.39
N ARG A 97 -8.43 8.21 8.05
CA ARG A 97 -9.52 7.42 7.47
C ARG A 97 -10.02 7.99 6.13
N SER A 98 -10.09 9.32 6.03
CA SER A 98 -10.55 10.04 4.82
C SER A 98 -9.51 10.15 3.71
N GLY A 99 -8.26 9.73 3.94
CA GLY A 99 -7.20 9.76 2.93
C GLY A 99 -5.87 10.30 3.45
N LEU A 100 -4.99 10.61 2.50
CA LEU A 100 -3.67 11.16 2.73
C LEU A 100 -3.70 12.68 2.63
N TYR A 101 -3.07 13.33 3.60
CA TYR A 101 -2.92 14.77 3.69
C TYR A 101 -1.44 15.14 3.84
N PHE A 102 -1.09 16.38 3.54
CA PHE A 102 0.21 16.94 3.87
C PHE A 102 0.07 18.28 4.60
N SER A 103 1.05 18.61 5.44
CA SER A 103 1.10 19.88 6.14
C SER A 103 1.75 20.97 5.30
N THR A 104 1.14 22.15 5.26
CA THR A 104 1.73 23.37 4.68
C THR A 104 2.60 24.15 5.66
N LYS A 105 2.62 23.74 6.94
CA LYS A 105 3.38 24.40 8.01
C LYS A 105 4.11 23.38 8.88
N GLY A 106 5.33 23.02 8.47
CA GLY A 106 6.19 22.11 9.21
C GLY A 106 5.51 20.77 9.47
N THR A 107 5.38 20.39 10.75
CA THR A 107 4.68 19.18 11.21
C THR A 107 3.29 19.46 11.78
N SER A 108 2.75 20.67 11.57
CA SER A 108 1.46 21.06 12.15
C SER A 108 0.34 20.17 11.63
N LYS A 109 -0.47 19.65 12.55
CA LYS A 109 -1.64 18.80 12.29
C LYS A 109 -2.97 19.57 12.37
N GLU A 110 -2.92 20.90 12.52
CA GLU A 110 -4.10 21.75 12.58
C GLU A 110 -4.84 21.74 11.24
N PRO A 111 -6.20 21.64 11.21
CA PRO A 111 -6.96 21.54 9.98
C PRO A 111 -6.64 22.61 8.92
N ARG A 112 -6.40 23.86 9.32
CA ARG A 112 -6.04 24.98 8.41
C ARG A 112 -4.70 24.80 7.70
N HIS A 113 -3.79 23.98 8.24
CA HIS A 113 -2.49 23.70 7.63
C HIS A 113 -2.51 22.39 6.82
N LEU A 114 -3.61 21.64 6.84
CA LEU A 114 -3.70 20.37 6.12
C LEU A 114 -4.26 20.56 4.72
N GLN A 115 -3.56 20.00 3.75
CA GLN A 115 -3.99 19.94 2.36
C GLN A 115 -4.22 18.49 1.96
N PHE A 116 -5.34 18.22 1.31
CA PHE A 116 -5.67 16.89 0.83
C PHE A 116 -4.72 16.50 -0.31
N PHE A 117 -4.17 15.29 -0.23
CA PHE A 117 -3.28 14.75 -1.25
C PHE A 117 -3.97 13.70 -2.10
N SER A 118 -4.54 12.65 -1.49
CA SER A 118 -5.23 11.58 -2.23
C SER A 118 -6.11 10.72 -1.33
N GLU A 119 -7.17 10.18 -1.93
CA GLU A 119 -7.88 9.00 -1.43
C GLU A 119 -7.43 7.75 -2.19
N PHE A 120 -7.90 6.57 -1.75
CA PHE A 120 -7.43 5.27 -2.24
C PHE A 120 -8.53 4.39 -2.82
N GLY A 121 -9.81 4.79 -2.75
CA GLY A 121 -10.92 3.98 -3.25
C GLY A 121 -10.74 3.63 -4.73
N ASN A 122 -10.44 4.64 -5.54
CA ASN A 122 -10.29 4.55 -7.00
C ASN A 122 -8.84 4.67 -7.48
N SER A 123 -7.86 4.33 -6.63
CA SER A 123 -6.45 4.37 -6.99
C SER A 123 -5.71 3.15 -6.46
N ASP A 124 -4.76 2.67 -7.26
CA ASP A 124 -3.89 1.56 -6.91
C ASP A 124 -2.52 2.08 -6.47
N ILE A 125 -1.95 1.41 -5.48
CA ILE A 125 -0.63 1.73 -4.93
C ILE A 125 0.45 0.84 -5.55
N TYR A 126 1.54 1.46 -6.01
CA TYR A 126 2.66 0.75 -6.61
C TYR A 126 3.98 1.15 -5.96
N VAL A 127 4.86 0.17 -5.75
CA VAL A 127 6.24 0.41 -5.33
C VAL A 127 7.12 0.53 -6.58
N SER A 128 7.92 1.60 -6.64
CA SER A 128 8.87 1.81 -7.73
C SER A 128 10.08 0.90 -7.59
N LEU A 129 10.48 0.26 -8.70
CA LEU A 129 11.69 -0.55 -8.77
C LEU A 129 12.94 0.24 -9.18
N ALA A 130 12.79 1.47 -9.71
CA ALA A 130 13.89 2.21 -10.35
C ALA A 130 13.87 3.73 -10.07
N GLY A 131 13.46 4.15 -8.85
CA GLY A 131 13.15 5.54 -8.51
C GLY A 131 14.20 6.60 -8.92
N LYS A 132 15.50 6.34 -8.73
CA LYS A 132 16.55 7.32 -9.03
C LYS A 132 16.73 7.62 -10.53
N LYS A 133 16.54 6.64 -11.41
CA LYS A 133 16.98 6.76 -12.82
C LYS A 133 16.00 7.52 -13.73
N LYS A 134 14.69 7.52 -13.43
CA LYS A 134 13.67 8.05 -14.37
C LYS A 134 13.05 9.38 -13.97
N HIS A 135 12.82 9.61 -12.68
CA HIS A 135 12.05 10.79 -12.21
C HIS A 135 12.81 11.72 -11.28
N GLY A 136 14.13 11.51 -11.13
CA GLY A 136 14.99 12.30 -10.24
C GLY A 136 14.66 12.12 -8.76
N ALA A 137 14.15 10.96 -8.36
CA ALA A 137 13.75 10.71 -6.97
C ALA A 137 14.97 10.80 -6.04
N PRO A 138 14.83 11.39 -4.82
CA PRO A 138 15.94 11.53 -3.88
C PRO A 138 16.52 10.17 -3.44
N THR A 139 15.67 9.15 -3.28
CA THR A 139 16.06 7.79 -2.90
C THR A 139 15.47 6.75 -3.86
N ASN A 140 15.83 5.48 -3.64
CA ASN A 140 15.25 4.35 -4.38
C ASN A 140 13.92 3.86 -3.78
N TYR A 141 13.50 4.41 -2.64
CA TYR A 141 12.35 3.93 -1.87
C TYR A 141 11.06 4.66 -2.28
N GLY A 142 10.85 4.75 -3.59
CA GLY A 142 9.69 5.40 -4.20
C GLY A 142 8.44 4.52 -4.24
N PHE A 143 7.28 5.15 -4.15
CA PHE A 143 5.97 4.54 -4.39
C PHE A 143 5.02 5.58 -4.99
N CYS A 144 3.94 5.15 -5.64
CA CYS A 144 3.00 6.07 -6.27
C CYS A 144 1.56 5.55 -6.25
N PHE A 145 0.63 6.46 -6.52
CA PHE A 145 -0.77 6.16 -6.73
C PHE A 145 -1.11 6.34 -8.22
N LYS A 146 -1.67 5.31 -8.86
CA LYS A 146 -2.27 5.41 -10.20
C LYS A 146 -3.80 5.40 -10.04
N PRO A 147 -4.52 6.44 -10.47
CA PRO A 147 -5.97 6.38 -10.56
C PRO A 147 -6.43 5.28 -11.53
N ASN A 148 -7.50 4.56 -11.18
CA ASN A 148 -7.98 3.40 -11.96
C ASN A 148 -8.58 3.83 -13.31
N LYS A 149 -9.11 5.05 -13.41
CA LYS A 149 -9.62 5.62 -14.67
C LYS A 149 -8.55 6.47 -15.34
N ALA A 150 -8.11 6.03 -16.52
CA ALA A 150 -7.36 6.74 -17.56
C ALA A 150 -6.69 8.06 -17.11
N GLY A 151 -5.81 7.97 -16.12
CA GLY A 151 -4.84 9.01 -15.81
C GLY A 151 -3.57 8.66 -16.55
N GLY A 152 -3.06 9.57 -17.38
CA GLY A 152 -1.78 9.36 -18.03
C GLY A 152 -0.64 9.35 -17.00
N PRO A 153 0.62 9.13 -17.42
CA PRO A 153 1.81 9.23 -16.56
C PRO A 153 1.89 10.53 -15.74
N ARG A 154 1.25 11.61 -16.24
CA ARG A 154 1.20 12.94 -15.63
C ARG A 154 0.34 13.02 -14.37
N ASP A 155 -0.61 12.10 -14.21
CA ASP A 155 -1.55 12.09 -13.07
C ASP A 155 -1.04 11.22 -11.90
N LEU A 156 0.14 10.59 -12.07
CA LEU A 156 0.77 9.85 -11.00
C LEU A 156 1.17 10.76 -9.84
N LYS A 157 0.63 10.46 -8.68
CA LYS A 157 1.07 11.05 -7.42
C LYS A 157 2.24 10.24 -6.88
N MET A 158 3.45 10.76 -7.02
CA MET A 158 4.68 10.06 -6.64
C MET A 158 5.21 10.54 -5.28
N LEU A 159 5.55 9.57 -4.42
CA LEU A 159 6.14 9.75 -3.10
C LEU A 159 7.44 8.94 -3.00
N CYS A 160 8.32 9.36 -2.10
CA CYS A 160 9.61 8.72 -1.88
C CYS A 160 10.01 8.84 -0.42
N ALA A 161 10.29 7.70 0.22
CA ALA A 161 10.72 7.63 1.61
C ALA A 161 12.25 7.76 1.73
N GLU A 162 12.74 8.06 2.93
CA GLU A 162 14.20 8.13 3.18
C GLU A 162 14.85 6.74 3.22
N GLU A 163 14.09 5.75 3.69
CA GLU A 163 14.55 4.37 3.91
C GLU A 163 13.50 3.33 3.48
N GLU A 164 13.93 2.09 3.32
CA GLU A 164 13.07 0.98 2.89
C GLU A 164 11.99 0.63 3.92
N GLN A 165 12.33 0.69 5.22
CA GLN A 165 11.39 0.41 6.30
C GLN A 165 10.24 1.41 6.29
N SER A 166 10.53 2.71 6.21
CA SER A 166 9.54 3.78 6.08
C SER A 166 8.63 3.58 4.86
N ARG A 167 9.19 3.29 3.66
CA ARG A 167 8.38 2.96 2.47
C ARG A 167 7.43 1.78 2.74
N THR A 168 7.95 0.71 3.35
CA THR A 168 7.18 -0.50 3.64
C THR A 168 6.04 -0.22 4.63
N CYS A 169 6.29 0.60 5.65
CA CYS A 169 5.28 1.06 6.60
C CYS A 169 4.19 1.86 5.90
N TRP A 170 4.54 2.89 5.12
CA TRP A 170 3.56 3.70 4.38
C TRP A 170 2.70 2.86 3.43
N VAL A 171 3.34 2.00 2.61
CA VAL A 171 2.63 1.13 1.67
C VAL A 171 1.69 0.17 2.40
N THR A 172 2.13 -0.41 3.50
CA THR A 172 1.31 -1.35 4.29
C THR A 172 0.16 -0.66 4.97
N ALA A 173 0.37 0.52 5.57
CA ALA A 173 -0.70 1.33 6.14
C ALA A 173 -1.74 1.69 5.08
N ILE A 174 -1.33 2.11 3.89
CA ILE A 174 -2.29 2.46 2.84
C ILE A 174 -3.07 1.23 2.36
N ARG A 175 -2.43 0.06 2.25
CA ARG A 175 -3.10 -1.21 1.95
C ARG A 175 -4.11 -1.61 3.03
N LEU A 176 -3.74 -1.47 4.31
CA LEU A 176 -4.64 -1.72 5.44
C LEU A 176 -5.84 -0.75 5.41
N LEU A 177 -5.62 0.53 5.14
CA LEU A 177 -6.70 1.50 5.01
C LEU A 177 -7.64 1.19 3.83
N LYS A 178 -7.09 0.84 2.67
CA LYS A 178 -7.85 0.57 1.43
C LYS A 178 -8.67 -0.73 1.53
N TYR A 179 -8.08 -1.80 2.05
CA TYR A 179 -8.68 -3.14 2.00
C TYR A 179 -9.21 -3.64 3.36
N GLY A 180 -8.74 -3.08 4.48
CA GLY A 180 -9.19 -3.40 5.83
C GLY A 180 -9.26 -4.90 6.11
N MET A 181 -10.42 -5.34 6.62
CA MET A 181 -10.69 -6.74 6.98
C MET A 181 -10.46 -7.73 5.84
N GLN A 182 -10.69 -7.34 4.58
CA GLN A 182 -10.47 -8.21 3.43
C GLN A 182 -8.99 -8.64 3.34
N LEU A 183 -8.05 -7.76 3.71
CA LEU A 183 -6.63 -8.08 3.69
C LEU A 183 -6.25 -9.10 4.76
N TYR A 184 -6.89 -9.02 5.94
CA TYR A 184 -6.74 -9.99 7.01
C TYR A 184 -7.37 -11.35 6.65
N GLN A 185 -8.53 -11.34 5.99
CA GLN A 185 -9.16 -12.57 5.48
C GLN A 185 -8.27 -13.29 4.47
N ASN A 186 -7.61 -12.56 3.57
CA ASN A 186 -6.65 -13.14 2.61
C ASN A 186 -5.47 -13.83 3.34
N TYR A 187 -4.98 -13.20 4.41
CA TYR A 187 -3.91 -13.78 5.24
C TYR A 187 -4.36 -15.04 5.98
N MET A 188 -5.55 -15.04 6.58
CA MET A 188 -6.07 -16.18 7.36
C MET A 188 -6.54 -17.34 6.49
N HIS A 189 -7.02 -17.06 5.27
CA HIS A 189 -7.62 -18.07 4.39
C HIS A 189 -6.95 -18.10 3.00
N PRO A 190 -5.66 -18.44 2.91
CA PRO A 190 -4.92 -18.42 1.64
C PRO A 190 -5.46 -19.41 0.58
N TYR A 191 -6.34 -20.32 0.98
CA TYR A 191 -6.92 -21.35 0.10
C TYR A 191 -8.38 -21.08 -0.34
N GLN A 192 -9.07 -20.10 0.26
CA GLN A 192 -10.51 -19.90 0.04
C GLN A 192 -10.87 -19.03 -1.18
N GLY A 193 -9.91 -18.41 -1.87
CA GLY A 193 -10.14 -17.71 -3.15
C GLY A 193 -10.58 -18.62 -4.32
N ARG A 194 -11.04 -19.85 -4.05
CA ARG A 194 -11.39 -20.90 -5.04
C ARG A 194 -12.83 -21.41 -4.97
N SER A 195 -13.74 -20.80 -4.22
CA SER A 195 -15.13 -21.28 -4.10
C SER A 195 -15.96 -21.21 -5.40
N GLY A 196 -15.37 -20.82 -6.54
CA GLY A 196 -16.00 -20.89 -7.86
C GLY A 196 -15.65 -22.13 -8.69
N CYS A 197 -14.74 -23.00 -8.25
CA CYS A 197 -14.37 -24.21 -9.00
C CYS A 197 -14.64 -25.45 -8.15
N SER A 198 -15.68 -26.18 -8.54
CA SER A 198 -16.07 -27.49 -8.00
C SER A 198 -14.85 -28.40 -7.83
N SER A 199 -14.76 -28.99 -6.65
CA SER A 199 -13.79 -30.00 -6.24
C SER A 199 -13.65 -31.12 -7.28
N GLN A 200 -12.56 -31.08 -8.04
CA GLN A 200 -12.01 -32.28 -8.66
C GLN A 200 -10.57 -32.45 -8.20
N SER A 201 -10.30 -33.69 -7.80
CA SER A 201 -9.12 -34.22 -7.12
C SER A 201 -7.80 -33.76 -7.74
N VAL A 202 -6.98 -33.07 -6.95
CA VAL A 202 -5.57 -32.78 -7.30
C VAL A 202 -4.66 -33.53 -6.33
N SER A 203 -3.76 -34.36 -6.89
CA SER A 203 -2.92 -35.34 -6.20
C SER A 203 -1.93 -34.75 -5.17
N PRO A 204 -1.47 -35.55 -4.18
CA PRO A 204 -0.68 -35.09 -3.03
C PRO A 204 0.66 -34.43 -3.39
N MET A 205 1.30 -34.79 -4.51
CA MET A 205 2.57 -34.16 -4.94
C MET A 205 2.42 -32.67 -5.31
N VAL A 206 1.23 -32.24 -5.72
CA VAL A 206 0.94 -30.84 -6.01
C VAL A 206 0.70 -30.05 -4.72
N ARG A 207 0.45 -30.70 -3.56
CA ARG A 207 0.38 -29.99 -2.27
C ARG A 207 1.75 -29.47 -1.81
N THR A 208 2.83 -30.19 -2.09
CA THR A 208 4.16 -29.88 -1.53
C THR A 208 4.89 -28.76 -2.28
N ILE A 209 4.65 -28.61 -3.59
CA ILE A 209 5.30 -27.56 -4.39
C ILE A 209 4.66 -26.17 -4.13
N PHE A 210 3.41 -26.13 -3.65
CA PHE A 210 2.65 -24.89 -3.43
C PHE A 210 2.80 -24.27 -2.02
N ILE A 211 3.76 -24.75 -1.22
CA ILE A 211 3.95 -24.38 0.19
C ILE A 211 4.45 -22.92 0.39
N ASN A 212 4.75 -22.14 -0.65
CA ASN A 212 5.33 -20.80 -0.47
C ASN A 212 4.68 -19.73 -1.35
N LEU A 213 3.85 -18.88 -0.74
CA LEU A 213 3.43 -17.54 -1.16
C LEU A 213 3.62 -17.24 -2.67
N TYR A 214 2.59 -17.57 -3.44
CA TYR A 214 2.56 -17.34 -4.87
C TYR A 214 1.54 -16.26 -5.20
N ILE A 215 1.98 -15.03 -5.43
CA ILE A 215 1.11 -13.89 -5.69
C ILE A 215 1.57 -13.17 -6.96
N LEU A 216 0.61 -12.93 -7.86
CA LEU A 216 0.76 -12.06 -9.01
C LEU A 216 1.11 -10.64 -8.55
N TYR A 217 2.28 -10.16 -8.95
CA TYR A 217 2.60 -8.75 -8.91
C TYR A 217 2.26 -8.15 -10.28
N LEU A 218 1.42 -7.12 -10.26
CA LEU A 218 1.24 -6.24 -11.40
C LEU A 218 2.35 -5.19 -11.33
N HIS A 219 3.33 -5.26 -12.22
CA HIS A 219 4.17 -4.10 -12.47
C HIS A 219 4.84 -4.17 -13.83
N TYR A 220 4.27 -3.44 -14.76
CA TYR A 220 5.01 -2.40 -15.44
C TYR A 220 4.02 -1.22 -15.46
N ILE A 221 4.44 -0.02 -15.10
CA ILE A 221 3.89 1.15 -15.78
C ILE A 221 5.10 1.63 -16.55
N ASN A 222 5.09 1.42 -17.85
CA ASN A 222 6.08 2.03 -18.72
C ASN A 222 5.78 3.53 -18.71
N LEU A 223 6.32 4.25 -17.72
CA LEU A 223 6.14 5.70 -17.59
C LEU A 223 6.93 6.46 -18.66
N GLN A 224 6.90 5.99 -19.92
CA GLN A 224 7.58 6.67 -21.02
C GLN A 224 7.16 8.14 -21.05
#